data_AF-A0A2V7VIN0-F1
#
_entry.id   AF-A0A2V7VIN0-F1
#
_cell.length_a   1.000
_cell.length_b   1.000
_cell.length_c   1.000
_cell.angle_alpha   90.00
_cell.angle_beta   90.00
_cell.angle_gamma   90.00
#
_symmetry.space_group_name_H-M   'P 1'
#
loop_
_entity.id
_entity.type
_entity.pdbx_description
1 polymer ?
#
loop_
_entity_poly.entity_id
_entity_poly.type
_entity_poly.pdbx_seq_one_letter_code
_entity_poly.pdbx_strand_id
1 'polypeptide(L)'
;MVALMLLAALPAAEGGFDWGRRLPTIVAEAPARGGPEAWVVEVHTAADARGLRLRLTFDRPAAEALYLRDGTPVSGRLRAAVYLDTDDDRTTGLDEGPRDLRTGAERRLDVEVISVGADAEEKRPGRAVVAATLRSLTREGRRRVLWRGDDSGAGGVSVDGRFVEIVLPAAHLALGPRARLVLDLGGRTWAGRINP
;
A
#
# COMPACT_ATOMS: atom_id res chain seq x y z
N MET A 1 11.87 -54.77 -15.27
CA MET A 1 11.87 -54.15 -13.94
C MET A 1 12.25 -52.68 -14.11
N VAL A 2 11.25 -51.81 -13.89
CA VAL A 2 11.25 -50.37 -13.59
C VAL A 2 12.37 -49.47 -14.16
N ALA A 3 11.93 -48.55 -15.03
CA ALA A 3 12.64 -47.36 -15.49
C ALA A 3 12.85 -46.33 -14.36
N LEU A 4 13.99 -45.63 -14.38
CA LEU A 4 14.19 -44.42 -13.59
C LEU A 4 14.49 -43.25 -14.54
N MET A 5 13.44 -42.62 -15.06
CA MET A 5 13.54 -41.27 -15.60
C MET A 5 13.70 -40.31 -14.41
N LEU A 6 14.89 -39.71 -14.27
CA LEU A 6 15.04 -38.50 -13.48
C LEU A 6 14.42 -37.33 -14.28
N LEU A 7 13.14 -37.04 -14.03
CA LEU A 7 12.61 -35.70 -14.25
C LEU A 7 13.21 -34.80 -13.17
N ALA A 8 14.23 -34.03 -13.54
CA ALA A 8 14.62 -32.85 -12.77
C ALA A 8 13.52 -31.80 -12.98
N ALA A 9 12.50 -31.81 -12.11
CA ALA A 9 11.64 -30.65 -11.92
C ALA A 9 12.49 -29.54 -11.30
N LEU A 10 12.86 -28.54 -12.12
CA LEU A 10 13.37 -27.28 -11.61
C LEU A 10 12.26 -26.59 -10.79
N PRO A 11 12.56 -26.01 -9.62
CA PRO A 11 11.54 -25.55 -8.69
C PRO A 11 10.80 -24.33 -9.26
N ALA A 12 9.48 -24.43 -9.35
CA ALA A 12 8.62 -23.26 -9.34
C ALA A 12 8.68 -22.64 -7.94
N ALA A 13 9.41 -21.53 -7.80
CA ALA A 13 9.37 -20.71 -6.60
C ALA A 13 9.62 -19.24 -6.95
N GLU A 14 8.80 -18.68 -7.85
CA GLU A 14 8.47 -17.27 -7.74
C GLU A 14 7.71 -17.10 -6.42
N GLY A 15 8.33 -16.38 -5.48
CA GLY A 15 7.91 -16.30 -4.08
C GLY A 15 6.56 -15.61 -3.91
N GLY A 16 5.48 -16.37 -4.09
CA GLY A 16 4.14 -16.01 -3.65
C GLY A 16 4.12 -15.90 -2.13
N PHE A 17 3.70 -14.75 -1.63
CA PHE A 17 3.38 -14.59 -0.22
C PHE A 17 2.08 -15.37 0.02
N ASP A 18 2.07 -16.29 0.99
CA ASP A 18 0.86 -17.06 1.31
C ASP A 18 -0.14 -16.18 2.06
N TRP A 19 -1.09 -15.63 1.31
CA TRP A 19 -2.23 -14.87 1.81
C TRP A 19 -3.30 -15.75 2.49
N GLY A 20 -3.10 -17.08 2.58
CA GLY A 20 -4.05 -18.07 3.10
C GLY A 20 -4.20 -18.10 4.63
N ARG A 21 -3.40 -17.35 5.39
CA ARG A 21 -3.62 -17.13 6.84
C ARG A 21 -4.55 -15.93 7.07
N ARG A 22 -5.26 -15.91 8.21
CA ARG A 22 -6.01 -14.74 8.67
C ARG A 22 -5.02 -13.62 9.00
N LEU A 23 -4.71 -12.80 8.01
CA LEU A 23 -3.78 -11.69 8.18
C LEU A 23 -4.39 -10.58 9.01
N PRO A 24 -3.56 -9.76 9.66
CA PRO A 24 -4.05 -8.54 10.26
C PRO A 24 -4.63 -7.62 9.19
N THR A 25 -5.90 -7.27 9.40
CA THR A 25 -6.70 -6.45 8.50
C THR A 25 -7.15 -5.20 9.23
N ILE A 26 -6.95 -4.05 8.60
CA ILE A 26 -7.67 -2.83 8.96
C ILE A 26 -8.89 -2.77 8.05
N VAL A 27 -10.08 -2.75 8.64
CA VAL A 27 -11.34 -2.53 7.92
C VAL A 27 -11.75 -1.08 8.11
N ALA A 28 -11.86 -0.36 7.00
CA ALA A 28 -12.35 1.01 6.96
C ALA A 28 -13.75 1.00 6.35
N GLU A 29 -14.67 1.75 6.96
CA GLU A 29 -16.00 1.93 6.40
C GLU A 29 -15.95 2.97 5.27
N ALA A 30 -16.35 2.56 4.07
CA ALA A 30 -16.61 3.50 2.99
C ALA A 30 -17.69 4.50 3.44
N PRO A 31 -17.56 5.80 3.14
CA PRO A 31 -18.64 6.75 3.38
C PRO A 31 -19.92 6.27 2.69
N ALA A 32 -21.07 6.49 3.32
CA ALA A 32 -22.36 6.22 2.71
C ALA A 32 -22.61 7.21 1.56
N ARG A 33 -22.08 6.93 0.36
CA ARG A 33 -22.56 7.30 -1.00
C ARG A 33 -21.42 7.35 -2.04
N GLY A 34 -21.58 6.58 -3.13
CA GLY A 34 -21.95 7.08 -4.46
C GLY A 34 -21.17 8.21 -5.16
N GLY A 35 -19.98 8.58 -4.68
CA GLY A 35 -19.11 9.56 -5.32
C GLY A 35 -18.19 8.98 -6.41
N PRO A 36 -17.55 9.83 -7.24
CA PRO A 36 -16.54 9.39 -8.20
C PRO A 36 -15.27 8.83 -7.53
N GLU A 37 -15.04 9.15 -6.26
CA GLU A 37 -13.91 8.67 -5.47
C GLU A 37 -14.06 7.18 -5.13
N ALA A 38 -12.95 6.46 -5.19
CA ALA A 38 -12.87 5.08 -4.73
C ALA A 38 -12.22 5.07 -3.34
N TRP A 39 -12.82 4.33 -2.42
CA TRP A 39 -12.40 4.31 -1.02
C TRP A 39 -11.66 3.02 -0.72
N VAL A 40 -10.52 3.11 -0.03
CA VAL A 40 -9.88 1.92 0.55
C VAL A 40 -10.76 1.44 1.70
N VAL A 41 -11.27 0.22 1.59
CA VAL A 41 -12.17 -0.39 2.59
C VAL A 41 -11.46 -1.46 3.41
N GLU A 42 -10.38 -2.03 2.90
CA GLU A 42 -9.59 -3.02 3.63
C GLU A 42 -8.10 -2.83 3.33
N VAL A 43 -7.29 -2.94 4.37
CA VAL A 43 -5.83 -3.03 4.27
C VAL A 43 -5.38 -4.33 4.90
N HIS A 44 -4.87 -5.24 4.07
CA HIS A 44 -4.19 -6.43 4.57
C HIS A 44 -2.70 -6.17 4.67
N THR A 45 -2.12 -6.65 5.76
CA THR A 45 -0.69 -6.48 6.04
C THR A 45 -0.02 -7.84 6.19
N ALA A 46 1.20 -7.92 5.69
CA ALA A 46 1.98 -9.14 5.66
C ALA A 46 3.45 -8.76 5.74
N ALA A 47 4.14 -9.12 6.83
CA ALA A 47 5.55 -8.83 7.01
C ALA A 47 6.39 -10.11 6.98
N ASP A 48 7.54 -10.07 6.31
CA ASP A 48 8.55 -11.12 6.32
C ASP A 48 9.97 -10.51 6.27
N ALA A 49 10.98 -11.35 6.09
CA ALA A 49 12.37 -10.90 5.96
C ALA A 49 12.64 -10.02 4.72
N ARG A 50 11.77 -10.04 3.70
CA ARG A 50 11.89 -9.24 2.47
C ARG A 50 11.26 -7.87 2.64
N GLY A 51 10.27 -7.74 3.52
CA GLY A 51 9.73 -6.44 3.92
C GLY A 51 8.27 -6.49 4.36
N LEU A 52 7.55 -5.41 4.07
CA LEU A 52 6.12 -5.27 4.37
C LEU A 52 5.34 -5.22 3.08
N ARG A 53 4.42 -6.16 2.92
CA ARG A 53 3.43 -6.17 1.87
C ARG A 53 2.11 -5.59 2.39
N LEU A 54 1.56 -4.65 1.63
CA LEU A 54 0.28 -4.01 1.88
C LEU A 54 -0.64 -4.30 0.70
N ARG A 55 -1.84 -4.79 0.96
CA ARG A 55 -2.90 -4.89 -0.04
C ARG A 55 -4.02 -3.94 0.33
N LEU A 56 -4.24 -2.93 -0.52
CA LEU A 56 -5.30 -1.94 -0.40
C LEU A 56 -6.46 -2.36 -1.29
N THR A 57 -7.55 -2.80 -0.68
CA THR A 57 -8.79 -3.16 -1.39
C THR A 57 -9.71 -1.95 -1.43
N PHE A 58 -10.29 -1.69 -2.60
CA PHE A 58 -11.25 -0.59 -2.79
C PHE A 58 -12.70 -1.05 -2.64
N ASP A 59 -13.60 -0.10 -2.44
CA ASP A 59 -15.06 -0.28 -2.45
C ASP A 59 -15.63 -0.69 -3.83
N ARG A 60 -14.79 -0.71 -4.87
CA ARG A 60 -15.12 -1.05 -6.27
C ARG A 60 -13.89 -1.61 -7.00
N PRO A 61 -14.00 -2.14 -8.23
CA PRO A 61 -12.84 -2.60 -9.00
C PRO A 61 -11.78 -1.50 -9.18
N ALA A 62 -10.51 -1.85 -9.12
CA ALA A 62 -9.39 -0.92 -9.28
C ALA A 62 -9.44 -0.18 -10.63
N ALA A 63 -9.87 -0.85 -11.71
CA ALA A 63 -10.06 -0.21 -13.00
C ALA A 63 -11.05 0.99 -12.93
N GLU A 64 -12.16 0.83 -12.20
CA GLU A 64 -13.15 1.90 -12.00
C GLU A 64 -12.67 2.97 -11.00
N ALA A 65 -11.76 2.59 -10.09
CA ALA A 65 -11.11 3.53 -9.18
C ALA A 65 -10.11 4.44 -9.90
N LEU A 66 -9.39 3.90 -10.87
CA LEU A 66 -8.30 4.59 -11.58
C LEU A 66 -8.76 5.34 -12.83
N TYR A 67 -9.78 4.81 -13.52
CA TYR A 67 -10.26 5.32 -14.80
C TYR A 67 -11.77 5.64 -14.77
N LEU A 68 -12.17 6.63 -15.57
CA LEU A 68 -13.57 6.82 -15.96
C LEU A 68 -14.01 5.73 -16.95
N ARG A 69 -15.32 5.62 -17.17
CA ARG A 69 -15.89 4.66 -18.14
C ARG A 69 -15.42 4.88 -19.57
N ASP A 70 -15.03 6.10 -19.92
CA ASP A 70 -14.47 6.45 -21.23
C ASP A 70 -12.96 6.19 -21.34
N GLY A 71 -12.34 5.64 -20.29
CA GLY A 71 -10.90 5.36 -20.22
C GLY A 71 -10.06 6.54 -19.74
N THR A 72 -10.66 7.66 -19.34
CA THR A 72 -9.91 8.82 -18.84
C THR A 72 -9.32 8.54 -17.45
N PRO A 73 -7.99 8.67 -17.25
CA PRO A 73 -7.38 8.53 -15.92
C PRO A 73 -7.75 9.68 -14.98
N VAL A 74 -8.00 9.38 -13.71
CA VAL A 74 -8.44 10.39 -12.72
C VAL A 74 -7.44 10.54 -11.58
N SER A 75 -6.79 11.71 -11.51
CA SER A 75 -5.92 12.06 -10.39
C SER A 75 -6.69 12.21 -9.08
N GLY A 76 -6.05 11.82 -7.97
CA GLY A 76 -6.53 12.13 -6.62
C GLY A 76 -7.70 11.28 -6.12
N ARG A 77 -8.21 10.33 -6.92
CA ARG A 77 -9.25 9.37 -6.49
C ARG A 77 -8.84 8.43 -5.37
N LEU A 78 -7.53 8.25 -5.20
CA LEU A 78 -6.93 7.64 -4.03
C LEU A 78 -5.86 8.61 -3.52
N ARG A 79 -6.02 9.06 -2.28
CA ARG A 79 -4.98 9.68 -1.48
C ARG A 79 -5.06 9.08 -0.09
N ALA A 80 -4.21 8.10 0.16
CA ALA A 80 -4.11 7.43 1.45
C ALA A 80 -2.75 7.74 2.07
N ALA A 81 -2.74 7.92 3.39
CA ALA A 81 -1.52 7.91 4.16
C ALA A 81 -1.54 6.74 5.12
N VAL A 82 -0.55 5.86 5.00
CA VAL A 82 -0.32 4.77 5.92
C VAL A 82 0.84 5.16 6.83
N TYR A 83 0.57 5.23 8.11
CA TYR A 83 1.52 5.53 9.16
C TYR A 83 1.98 4.22 9.80
N LEU A 84 3.28 4.11 10.03
CA LEU A 84 3.90 2.93 10.64
C LEU A 84 4.62 3.35 11.91
N ASP A 85 4.19 2.73 12.99
CA ASP A 85 4.81 2.73 14.30
C ASP A 85 5.48 1.36 14.44
N THR A 86 6.81 1.32 14.45
CA THR A 86 7.56 0.07 14.21
C THR A 86 7.58 -0.84 15.44
N ASP A 87 7.29 -0.32 16.62
CA ASP A 87 7.32 -1.05 17.89
C ASP A 87 6.13 -0.78 18.84
N ASP A 88 5.23 0.13 18.46
CA ASP A 88 4.03 0.53 19.23
C ASP A 88 4.37 1.17 20.59
N ASP A 89 5.57 1.77 20.72
CA ASP A 89 6.01 2.41 21.96
C ASP A 89 5.48 3.84 22.12
N ARG A 90 5.13 4.48 20.99
CA ARG A 90 4.64 5.86 20.89
C ARG A 90 5.56 6.93 21.51
N THR A 91 6.84 6.62 21.73
CA THR A 91 7.80 7.54 22.35
C THR A 91 8.61 8.31 21.31
N THR A 92 8.76 7.73 20.12
CA THR A 92 9.49 8.28 18.98
C THR A 92 8.55 8.61 17.82
N GLY A 93 9.07 9.21 16.75
CA GLY A 93 8.27 9.54 15.56
C GLY A 93 7.38 10.77 15.73
N LEU A 94 6.27 10.80 14.98
CA LEU A 94 5.32 11.91 14.89
C LEU A 94 4.60 12.14 16.23
N ASP A 95 4.40 13.42 16.60
CA ASP A 95 3.59 13.82 17.76
C ASP A 95 2.44 14.73 17.34
N GLU A 96 1.23 14.16 17.28
CA GLU A 96 -0.04 14.86 17.03
C GLU A 96 -0.89 14.89 18.32
N GLY A 97 -0.31 14.51 19.46
CA GLY A 97 -0.96 14.42 20.75
C GLY A 97 -1.52 13.02 21.10
N PRO A 98 -1.96 12.84 22.36
CA PRO A 98 -2.23 11.52 22.94
C PRO A 98 -3.45 10.80 22.36
N ARG A 99 -4.39 11.53 21.75
CA ARG A 99 -5.62 10.96 21.16
C ARG A 99 -5.48 10.62 19.68
N ASP A 100 -4.44 11.12 19.02
CA ASP A 100 -4.21 10.83 17.62
C ASP A 100 -3.60 9.43 17.46
N LEU A 101 -4.17 8.62 16.58
CA LEU A 101 -3.67 7.27 16.32
C LEU A 101 -2.29 7.31 15.64
N ARG A 102 -1.97 8.37 14.91
CA ARG A 102 -0.73 8.56 14.14
C ARG A 102 0.46 8.91 15.04
N THR A 103 0.22 9.37 16.27
CA THR A 103 1.27 9.62 17.25
C THR A 103 2.06 8.34 17.52
N GLY A 104 3.39 8.45 17.49
CA GLY A 104 4.31 7.31 17.54
C GLY A 104 4.84 6.87 16.17
N ALA A 105 4.17 7.27 15.08
CA ALA A 105 4.56 6.78 13.76
C ALA A 105 5.92 7.33 13.35
N GLU A 106 6.84 6.42 13.02
CA GLU A 106 8.16 6.77 12.54
C GLU A 106 8.24 6.86 11.02
N ARG A 107 7.26 6.27 10.30
CA ARG A 107 7.19 6.31 8.84
C ARG A 107 5.79 6.70 8.38
N ARG A 108 5.74 7.36 7.22
CA ARG A 108 4.51 7.59 6.46
C ARG A 108 4.71 7.16 5.02
N LEU A 109 3.87 6.23 4.58
CA LEU A 109 3.67 5.88 3.19
C LEU A 109 2.52 6.71 2.65
N ASP A 110 2.78 7.57 1.67
CA ASP A 110 1.71 8.20 0.89
C ASP A 110 1.46 7.35 -0.35
N VAL A 111 0.19 7.04 -0.61
CA VAL A 111 -0.27 6.32 -1.80
C VAL A 111 -1.21 7.24 -2.57
N GLU A 112 -0.91 7.46 -3.84
CA GLU A 112 -1.67 8.37 -4.68
C GLU A 112 -1.87 7.82 -6.09
N VAL A 113 -2.98 8.24 -6.70
CA VAL A 113 -3.25 8.01 -8.12
C VAL A 113 -2.98 9.30 -8.88
N ILE A 114 -2.10 9.21 -9.88
CA ILE A 114 -1.68 10.31 -10.73
C ILE A 114 -2.14 10.01 -12.15
N SER A 115 -2.94 10.91 -12.71
CA SER A 115 -3.20 10.96 -14.14
C SER A 115 -1.97 11.50 -14.84
N VAL A 116 -1.36 10.68 -15.68
CA VAL A 116 -0.26 11.06 -16.57
C VAL A 116 -0.90 11.40 -17.92
N GLY A 117 -0.68 12.64 -18.34
CA GLY A 117 -1.39 13.26 -19.47
C GLY A 117 -1.28 12.46 -20.76
N ALA A 118 -2.37 12.48 -21.51
CA ALA A 118 -2.36 12.10 -22.92
C ALA A 118 -1.52 13.11 -23.69
N ASP A 119 -0.60 12.63 -24.53
CA ASP A 119 0.08 13.48 -25.50
C ASP A 119 -0.65 13.33 -26.83
N ALA A 120 -1.40 14.36 -27.21
CA ALA A 120 -2.19 14.37 -28.43
C ALA A 120 -1.31 14.46 -29.68
N GLU A 121 -0.11 15.05 -29.59
CA GLU A 121 0.85 15.14 -30.70
C GLU A 121 1.57 13.80 -30.91
N GLU A 122 1.91 13.09 -29.82
CA GLU A 122 2.54 11.77 -29.86
C GLU A 122 1.54 10.60 -29.94
N LYS A 123 0.22 10.88 -30.01
CA LYS A 123 -0.88 9.89 -29.98
C LYS A 123 -0.81 8.94 -28.77
N ARG A 124 -0.31 9.41 -27.63
CA ARG A 124 -0.21 8.60 -26.41
C ARG A 124 -1.48 8.77 -25.58
N PRO A 125 -2.24 7.70 -25.29
CA PRO A 125 -3.39 7.79 -24.39
C PRO A 125 -2.93 8.14 -22.99
N GLY A 126 -3.76 8.89 -22.25
CA GLY A 126 -3.51 9.16 -20.84
C GLY A 126 -3.55 7.86 -20.04
N ARG A 127 -2.74 7.78 -18.99
CA ARG A 127 -2.70 6.61 -18.10
C ARG A 127 -2.81 7.03 -16.64
N ALA A 128 -3.44 6.19 -15.82
CA ALA A 128 -3.37 6.32 -14.37
C ALA A 128 -2.13 5.58 -13.90
N VAL A 129 -1.37 6.22 -13.02
CA VAL A 129 -0.21 5.65 -12.33
C VAL A 129 -0.50 5.66 -10.83
N VAL A 130 -0.36 4.50 -10.19
CA VAL A 130 -0.41 4.38 -8.74
C VAL A 130 1.00 4.56 -8.21
N ALA A 131 1.24 5.67 -7.52
CA ALA A 131 2.53 6.00 -6.94
C ALA A 131 2.49 5.82 -5.42
N ALA A 132 3.59 5.32 -4.86
CA ALA A 132 3.78 5.13 -3.44
C ALA A 132 5.10 5.77 -3.01
N THR A 133 5.08 6.58 -1.94
CA THR A 133 6.28 7.22 -1.41
C THR A 133 6.38 7.01 0.10
N LEU A 134 7.43 6.33 0.54
CA LEU A 134 7.75 6.13 1.95
C LEU A 134 8.65 7.26 2.46
N ARG A 135 8.27 7.86 3.58
CA ARG A 135 8.99 8.94 4.25
C ARG A 135 9.27 8.59 5.71
N SER A 136 10.41 9.03 6.23
CA SER A 136 10.64 9.07 7.67
C SER A 136 9.93 10.27 8.30
N LEU A 137 9.43 10.08 9.52
CA LEU A 137 8.79 11.10 10.33
C LEU A 137 9.70 11.48 11.51
N THR A 138 9.69 12.76 11.85
CA THR A 138 10.14 13.27 13.16
C THR A 138 8.93 13.77 13.94
N ARG A 139 9.15 14.22 15.18
CA ARG A 139 8.11 14.80 16.02
C ARG A 139 7.32 15.91 15.32
N GLU A 140 8.00 16.73 14.52
CA GLU A 140 7.41 17.88 13.82
C GLU A 140 6.76 17.53 12.46
N GLY A 141 6.80 16.27 12.04
CA GLY A 141 6.27 15.83 10.76
C GLY A 141 7.28 15.87 9.60
N ARG A 142 7.54 14.68 9.03
CA ARG A 142 8.26 14.37 7.76
C ARG A 142 9.65 15.03 7.53
N ARG A 143 10.70 14.21 7.38
CA ARG A 143 12.05 14.69 7.01
C ARG A 143 12.60 14.19 5.68
N ARG A 144 12.56 12.88 5.42
CA ARG A 144 13.31 12.28 4.30
C ARG A 144 12.48 11.24 3.54
N VAL A 145 12.57 11.28 2.21
CA VAL A 145 12.08 10.19 1.35
C VAL A 145 13.04 9.02 1.46
N LEU A 146 12.50 7.86 1.84
CA LEU A 146 13.24 6.60 1.99
C LEU A 146 13.11 5.72 0.75
N TRP A 147 11.92 5.71 0.15
CA TRP A 147 11.61 4.85 -0.98
C TRP A 147 10.48 5.45 -1.83
N ARG A 148 10.50 5.15 -3.13
CA ARG A 148 9.44 5.45 -4.11
C ARG A 148 9.22 4.23 -4.98
N GLY A 149 7.98 3.95 -5.31
CA GLY A 149 7.59 2.95 -6.28
C GLY A 149 6.33 3.37 -7.02
N ASP A 150 6.11 2.75 -8.17
CA ASP A 150 4.92 2.95 -8.99
C ASP A 150 4.58 1.69 -9.80
N ASP A 151 3.36 1.63 -10.31
CA ASP A 151 2.86 0.51 -11.11
C ASP A 151 3.32 0.54 -12.58
N SER A 152 4.16 1.51 -12.95
CA SER A 152 4.62 1.73 -14.34
C SER A 152 6.04 1.22 -14.61
N GLY A 153 6.74 0.73 -13.59
CA GLY A 153 8.06 0.10 -13.72
C GLY A 153 9.01 0.32 -12.54
N ALA A 154 8.72 1.26 -11.63
CA ALA A 154 9.47 1.40 -10.40
C ALA A 154 9.01 0.37 -9.36
N GLY A 155 9.75 -0.74 -9.26
CA GLY A 155 9.34 -1.94 -8.52
C GLY A 155 8.75 -1.71 -7.13
N GLY A 156 7.72 -2.50 -6.80
CA GLY A 156 7.10 -2.54 -5.49
C GLY A 156 5.69 -1.96 -5.43
N VAL A 157 5.08 -1.56 -6.54
CA VAL A 157 3.63 -1.31 -6.64
C VAL A 157 3.07 -2.13 -7.81
N SER A 158 1.90 -2.74 -7.60
CA SER A 158 1.16 -3.43 -8.65
C SER A 158 -0.34 -3.23 -8.48
N VAL A 159 -1.05 -3.20 -9.60
CA VAL A 159 -2.50 -3.08 -9.63
C VAL A 159 -3.07 -4.41 -10.14
N ASP A 160 -3.83 -5.07 -9.30
CA ASP A 160 -4.67 -6.22 -9.66
C ASP A 160 -6.12 -5.72 -9.66
N GLY A 161 -7.00 -6.24 -10.50
CA GLY A 161 -8.32 -5.69 -10.83
C GLY A 161 -9.22 -5.27 -9.65
N ARG A 162 -8.93 -5.68 -8.41
CA ARG A 162 -9.64 -5.26 -7.18
C ARG A 162 -8.78 -4.57 -6.12
N PHE A 163 -7.45 -4.61 -6.22
CA PHE A 163 -6.57 -4.10 -5.18
C PHE A 163 -5.27 -3.49 -5.73
N VAL A 164 -4.71 -2.58 -4.96
CA VAL A 164 -3.32 -2.14 -5.13
C VAL A 164 -2.47 -2.90 -4.13
N GLU A 165 -1.42 -3.56 -4.61
CA GLU A 165 -0.41 -4.19 -3.77
C GLU A 165 0.87 -3.35 -3.75
N ILE A 166 1.40 -3.11 -2.56
CA ILE A 166 2.63 -2.37 -2.32
C ILE A 166 3.59 -3.25 -1.52
N VAL A 167 4.83 -3.36 -1.99
CA VAL A 167 5.91 -4.09 -1.34
C VAL A 167 6.97 -3.09 -0.91
N LEU A 168 7.00 -2.80 0.39
CA LEU A 168 8.00 -1.92 1.00
C LEU A 168 9.24 -2.74 1.39
N PRO A 169 10.45 -2.32 0.98
CA PRO A 169 11.68 -3.04 1.32
C PRO A 169 11.99 -3.06 2.82
N ALA A 170 12.38 -4.22 3.37
CA ALA A 170 12.73 -4.38 4.79
C ALA A 170 13.78 -3.36 5.28
N ALA A 171 14.74 -3.00 4.42
CA ALA A 171 15.82 -2.05 4.71
C ALA A 171 15.35 -0.65 5.17
N HIS A 172 14.06 -0.32 4.98
CA HIS A 172 13.49 0.99 5.33
C HIS A 172 12.52 0.95 6.53
N LEU A 173 12.21 -0.24 7.06
CA LEU A 173 11.08 -0.43 7.97
C LEU A 173 11.47 -0.75 9.41
N ALA A 174 12.47 -1.61 9.63
CA ALA A 174 12.88 -2.05 10.97
C ALA A 174 11.69 -2.49 11.87
N LEU A 175 10.83 -3.38 11.37
CA LEU A 175 9.61 -3.79 12.08
C LEU A 175 9.90 -4.63 13.33
N GLY A 176 9.40 -4.18 14.47
CA GLY A 176 9.36 -4.92 15.72
C GLY A 176 8.16 -5.86 15.84
N PRO A 177 8.11 -6.68 16.91
CA PRO A 177 7.06 -7.68 17.12
C PRO A 177 5.68 -7.07 17.38
N ARG A 178 5.61 -5.79 17.75
CA ARG A 178 4.37 -5.08 18.05
C ARG A 178 4.01 -4.03 17.03
N ALA A 179 4.71 -3.99 15.89
CA ALA A 179 4.52 -2.98 14.87
C ALA A 179 3.04 -2.73 14.55
N ARG A 180 2.67 -1.46 14.56
CA ARG A 180 1.32 -0.97 14.35
C ARG A 180 1.24 -0.15 13.07
N LEU A 181 0.16 -0.36 12.34
CA LEU A 181 -0.18 0.37 11.13
C LEU A 181 -1.41 1.23 11.40
N VAL A 182 -1.37 2.47 10.93
CA VAL A 182 -2.51 3.39 10.98
C VAL A 182 -2.81 3.89 9.58
N LEU A 183 -4.02 3.63 9.12
CA LEU A 183 -4.55 4.12 7.86
C LEU A 183 -5.24 5.46 8.09
N ASP A 184 -4.84 6.50 7.35
CA ASP A 184 -5.51 7.80 7.26
C ASP A 184 -6.09 7.98 5.85
N LEU A 185 -7.41 8.12 5.77
CA LEU A 185 -8.14 8.44 4.54
C LEU A 185 -8.96 9.70 4.78
N GLY A 186 -8.50 10.82 4.23
CA GLY A 186 -9.24 12.09 4.29
C GLY A 186 -9.53 12.58 5.72
N GLY A 187 -8.64 12.31 6.68
CA GLY A 187 -8.78 12.75 8.07
C GLY A 187 -9.50 11.77 8.99
N ARG A 188 -9.91 10.61 8.49
CA ARG A 188 -10.39 9.49 9.32
C ARG A 188 -9.26 8.49 9.50
N THR A 189 -9.10 7.97 10.73
CA THR A 189 -8.00 7.07 11.07
C THR A 189 -8.50 5.72 11.60
N TRP A 190 -7.82 4.65 11.18
CA TRP A 190 -8.04 3.28 11.65
C TRP A 190 -6.69 2.63 11.95
N ALA A 191 -6.61 1.82 13.00
CA ALA A 191 -5.37 1.16 13.40
C ALA A 191 -5.48 -0.36 13.35
N GLY A 192 -4.37 -1.02 13.05
CA GLY A 192 -4.21 -2.48 13.10
C GLY A 192 -2.78 -2.86 13.44
N ARG A 193 -2.56 -4.07 13.92
CA ARG A 193 -1.20 -4.62 14.14
C ARG A 193 -0.70 -5.28 12.86
N ILE A 194 0.61 -5.33 12.66
CA ILE A 194 1.23 -5.99 11.49
C ILE A 194 1.54 -7.45 11.79
N ASN A 195 1.80 -7.77 13.06
CA ASN A 195 2.05 -9.13 13.54
C ASN A 195 1.06 -9.42 14.69
N PRO A 196 0.31 -10.54 14.64
CA PRO A 196 -0.55 -10.98 15.74
C PRO A 196 0.24 -11.56 16.91
#